data_AF-A0A8R7PCL7-F1
#
_entry.id   AF-A0A8R7PCL7-F1
#
_cell.length_a   1.000
_cell.length_b   1.000
_cell.length_c   1.000
_cell.angle_alpha   90.00
_cell.angle_beta   90.00
_cell.angle_gamma   90.00
#
_symmetry.space_group_name_H-M   'P 1'
#
loop_
_entity.id
_entity.type
_entity.pdbx_description
1 polymer ?
#
loop_
_entity_poly.entity_id
_entity_poly.type
_entity_poly.pdbx_seq_one_letter_code
_entity_poly.pdbx_strand_id
1 'polypeptide(L)'
;MRWNPRIRRELITYHHQRPSLPPSSSSRVLIHHPAQVIKVAMSDSEDHHFESKADAGASKTYPMQAGAIRKGGFLVIKNRPCKVVEVSTSKTGKHGHAKCHFVALDIFNGKKLEDIVPSSHNCDVPHVDRTEYQLIDISEDGFVSLLTDNGSTKDDLKLPTDDAILTQLKDGFAEGKDLALTVMSAMGEEQICAVKDVGPR
;
A
#
# COMPACT_ATOMS: atom_id res chain seq x y z
N MET A 1 20.71 -43.70 -24.19
CA MET A 1 19.78 -43.84 -25.34
C MET A 1 19.09 -45.19 -25.26
N ARG A 2 17.79 -45.25 -24.92
CA ARG A 2 16.85 -46.26 -25.44
C ARG A 2 15.41 -45.91 -25.02
N TRP A 3 14.70 -45.32 -25.98
CA TRP A 3 13.25 -45.10 -26.01
C TRP A 3 12.55 -46.40 -26.38
N ASN A 4 11.38 -46.69 -25.80
CA ASN A 4 10.49 -47.76 -26.26
C ASN A 4 9.07 -47.19 -26.53
N PRO A 5 8.53 -47.29 -27.77
CA PRO A 5 7.27 -46.68 -28.18
C PRO A 5 6.13 -47.71 -28.37
N ARG A 6 4.88 -47.20 -28.36
CA ARG A 6 3.55 -47.78 -28.69
C ARG A 6 2.62 -47.62 -27.47
N ILE A 7 1.44 -47.01 -27.54
CA ILE A 7 0.31 -47.31 -28.45
C ILE A 7 -0.59 -46.05 -28.63
N ARG A 8 -0.90 -45.77 -29.91
CA ARG A 8 -2.12 -45.21 -30.58
C ARG A 8 -3.05 -44.27 -29.78
N ARG A 9 -3.22 -43.00 -30.19
CA ARG A 9 -4.15 -42.48 -31.25
C ARG A 9 -5.60 -42.90 -31.06
N GLU A 10 -6.43 -41.95 -30.63
CA GLU A 10 -7.77 -41.75 -31.17
C GLU A 10 -8.15 -40.27 -31.13
N LEU A 11 -8.63 -39.81 -32.29
CA LEU A 11 -9.15 -38.47 -32.60
C LEU A 11 -10.64 -38.44 -32.23
N ILE A 12 -11.08 -37.42 -31.51
CA ILE A 12 -12.49 -37.00 -31.52
C ILE A 12 -12.53 -35.49 -31.75
N THR A 13 -12.84 -35.13 -32.99
CA THR A 13 -13.42 -33.85 -33.40
C THR A 13 -14.82 -33.71 -32.80
N TYR A 14 -15.11 -32.59 -32.12
CA TYR A 14 -16.49 -32.19 -31.82
C TYR A 14 -16.75 -30.74 -32.23
N HIS A 15 -17.90 -30.59 -32.87
CA HIS A 15 -18.36 -29.49 -33.67
C HIS A 15 -18.81 -28.26 -32.85
N HIS A 16 -18.74 -27.11 -33.52
CA HIS A 16 -19.43 -25.84 -33.23
C HIS A 16 -20.88 -26.00 -32.73
N GLN A 17 -21.27 -25.17 -31.76
CA GLN A 17 -22.47 -24.32 -31.88
C GLN A 17 -22.51 -23.22 -30.81
N ARG A 18 -22.64 -21.97 -31.28
CA ARG A 18 -23.00 -20.79 -30.48
C ARG A 18 -24.52 -20.74 -30.30
N PRO A 19 -25.04 -20.35 -29.13
CA PRO A 19 -26.42 -19.88 -29.01
C PRO A 19 -26.52 -18.36 -29.18
N SER A 20 -27.56 -17.97 -29.90
CA SER A 20 -28.02 -16.66 -30.35
C SER A 20 -28.67 -15.79 -29.27
N LEU A 21 -28.55 -14.46 -29.42
CA LEU A 21 -29.31 -13.42 -28.70
C LEU A 21 -30.77 -13.34 -29.21
N PRO A 22 -31.76 -13.06 -28.35
CA PRO A 22 -33.08 -12.58 -28.78
C PRO A 22 -33.22 -11.03 -28.70
N PRO A 23 -34.26 -10.46 -29.35
CA PRO A 23 -34.24 -9.09 -29.87
C PRO A 23 -34.90 -8.04 -28.96
N SER A 24 -34.66 -6.78 -29.34
CA SER A 24 -35.29 -5.56 -28.84
C SER A 24 -36.82 -5.62 -28.84
N SER A 25 -37.44 -5.07 -27.79
CA SER A 25 -38.84 -4.65 -27.83
C SER A 25 -38.96 -3.23 -27.26
N SER A 26 -39.35 -2.33 -28.16
CA SER A 26 -39.82 -0.98 -27.83
C SER A 26 -41.08 -1.07 -26.98
N SER A 27 -41.18 -0.20 -25.98
CA SER A 27 -42.48 0.22 -25.44
C SER A 27 -42.39 1.69 -25.09
N ARG A 28 -42.94 2.46 -26.02
CA ARG A 28 -43.29 3.87 -25.98
C ARG A 28 -44.29 4.11 -24.84
N VAL A 29 -43.99 5.01 -23.92
CA VAL A 29 -45.01 5.70 -23.11
C VAL A 29 -44.82 7.20 -23.30
N LEU A 30 -45.75 7.77 -24.07
CA LEU A 30 -46.01 9.20 -24.20
C LEU A 30 -46.79 9.64 -22.96
N ILE A 31 -46.28 10.61 -22.21
CA ILE A 31 -47.11 11.48 -21.37
C ILE A 31 -46.74 12.93 -21.68
N HIS A 32 -47.79 13.68 -21.98
CA HIS A 32 -47.86 15.04 -22.46
C HIS A 32 -47.72 16.06 -21.31
N HIS A 33 -46.90 17.10 -21.55
CA HIS A 33 -47.06 18.52 -21.15
C HIS A 33 -46.83 18.97 -19.69
N PRO A 34 -46.56 20.27 -19.42
CA PRO A 34 -46.17 21.39 -20.30
C PRO A 34 -44.84 22.09 -19.89
N ALA A 35 -44.35 22.91 -20.80
CA ALA A 35 -43.19 23.78 -20.65
C ALA A 35 -43.31 24.79 -19.49
N GLN A 36 -42.19 25.00 -18.78
CA GLN A 36 -41.93 26.25 -18.07
C GLN A 36 -40.53 26.75 -18.42
N VAL A 37 -40.52 27.95 -18.98
CA VAL A 37 -39.34 28.78 -19.26
C VAL A 37 -38.78 29.27 -17.93
N ILE A 38 -37.52 28.95 -17.62
CA ILE A 38 -36.78 29.61 -16.54
C ILE A 38 -35.60 30.34 -17.18
N LYS A 39 -35.58 31.64 -16.92
CA LYS A 39 -34.64 32.65 -17.39
C LYS A 39 -33.20 32.27 -17.02
N VAL A 40 -32.30 32.37 -17.99
CA VAL A 40 -30.85 32.45 -17.72
C VAL A 40 -30.58 33.79 -17.06
N ALA A 41 -30.17 33.75 -15.79
CA ALA A 41 -29.52 34.87 -15.12
C ALA A 41 -28.05 34.51 -14.96
N MET A 42 -27.17 35.37 -15.49
CA MET A 42 -25.73 35.33 -15.25
C MET A 42 -25.40 36.19 -14.03
N SER A 43 -24.78 35.58 -13.01
CA SER A 43 -23.97 36.11 -11.90
C SER A 43 -23.92 34.96 -10.89
N ASP A 44 -22.84 34.58 -10.21
CA ASP A 44 -21.71 35.33 -9.67
C ASP A 44 -20.62 34.32 -9.31
N SER A 45 -19.39 34.80 -9.15
CA SER A 45 -18.16 34.07 -8.86
C SER A 45 -18.32 32.96 -7.80
N GLU A 46 -18.21 31.69 -8.20
CA GLU A 46 -18.00 30.58 -7.25
C GLU A 46 -16.51 30.28 -7.15
N ASP A 47 -15.96 30.54 -5.96
CA ASP A 47 -14.69 30.03 -5.48
C ASP A 47 -14.53 28.56 -5.85
N HIS A 48 -13.64 28.27 -6.79
CA HIS A 48 -13.14 26.93 -7.01
C HIS A 48 -12.27 26.54 -5.81
N HIS A 49 -12.92 26.16 -4.71
CA HIS A 49 -12.33 25.28 -3.72
C HIS A 49 -12.00 23.97 -4.45
N PHE A 50 -10.78 23.90 -4.98
CA PHE A 50 -10.23 22.67 -5.51
C PHE A 50 -10.09 21.74 -4.31
N GLU A 51 -11.07 20.85 -4.14
CA GLU A 51 -11.05 19.81 -3.12
C GLU A 51 -9.68 19.11 -3.19
N SER A 52 -9.00 19.20 -2.06
CA SER A 52 -7.75 18.53 -1.77
C SER A 52 -7.76 17.10 -2.30
N LYS A 53 -6.90 16.84 -3.28
CA LYS A 53 -6.35 15.54 -3.68
C LYS A 53 -7.27 14.36 -3.35
N ALA A 54 -8.20 14.05 -4.25
CA ALA A 54 -9.00 12.84 -4.20
C ALA A 54 -8.09 11.63 -3.90
N ASP A 55 -8.24 11.04 -2.71
CA ASP A 55 -7.65 9.75 -2.37
C ASP A 55 -8.34 8.74 -3.27
N ALA A 56 -7.74 8.48 -4.43
CA ALA A 56 -8.31 7.71 -5.50
C ALA A 56 -8.32 6.21 -5.14
N GLY A 57 -9.04 5.82 -4.08
CA GLY A 57 -9.43 4.45 -3.75
C GLY A 57 -8.34 3.38 -3.81
N ALA A 58 -7.06 3.76 -3.73
CA ALA A 58 -5.95 2.85 -3.91
C ALA A 58 -5.90 1.93 -2.69
N SER A 59 -5.94 0.61 -2.93
CA SER A 59 -5.83 -0.35 -1.84
C SER A 59 -4.49 -0.14 -1.11
N LYS A 60 -4.55 -0.04 0.21
CA LYS A 60 -3.36 0.10 1.09
C LYS A 60 -2.46 -1.12 1.07
N THR A 61 -2.97 -2.24 0.56
CA THR A 61 -2.31 -3.53 0.48
C THR A 61 -2.53 -4.17 -0.88
N TYR A 62 -1.66 -5.13 -1.23
CA TYR A 62 -1.84 -6.01 -2.37
C TYR A 62 -1.70 -7.48 -1.94
N PRO A 63 -2.42 -8.42 -2.59
CA PRO A 63 -2.33 -9.84 -2.24
C PRO A 63 -1.03 -10.46 -2.79
N MET A 64 -0.38 -11.28 -1.97
CA MET A 64 0.76 -12.11 -2.38
C MET A 64 0.66 -13.51 -1.78
N GLN A 65 1.00 -14.53 -2.55
CA GLN A 65 1.02 -15.92 -2.05
C GLN A 65 2.01 -16.07 -0.88
N ALA A 66 1.58 -16.69 0.22
CA ALA A 66 2.39 -16.89 1.41
C ALA A 66 3.73 -17.58 1.09
N GLY A 67 3.71 -18.58 0.21
CA GLY A 67 4.91 -19.28 -0.24
C GLY A 67 5.89 -18.43 -1.04
N ALA A 68 5.53 -17.21 -1.45
CA ALA A 68 6.40 -16.25 -2.14
C ALA A 68 7.04 -15.22 -1.18
N ILE A 69 6.51 -15.05 0.04
CA ILE A 69 7.08 -14.14 1.04
C ILE A 69 8.45 -14.64 1.50
N ARG A 70 9.42 -13.74 1.61
CA ARG A 70 10.81 -14.02 2.03
C ARG A 70 11.20 -13.12 3.20
N LYS A 71 12.26 -13.51 3.90
CA LYS A 71 12.90 -12.67 4.93
C LYS A 71 13.25 -11.29 4.34
N GLY A 72 12.96 -10.24 5.09
CA GLY A 72 13.11 -8.85 4.66
C GLY A 72 11.92 -8.30 3.88
N GLY A 73 11.00 -9.13 3.40
CA GLY A 73 9.73 -8.70 2.81
C GLY A 73 8.75 -8.17 3.86
N PHE A 74 7.58 -7.75 3.41
CA PHE A 74 6.51 -7.23 4.27
C PHE A 74 5.29 -8.14 4.21
N LEU A 75 4.53 -8.16 5.31
CA LEU A 75 3.17 -8.70 5.35
C LEU A 75 2.33 -7.96 6.38
N VAL A 76 1.02 -8.06 6.25
CA VAL A 76 0.08 -7.59 7.27
C VAL A 76 -0.25 -8.75 8.22
N ILE A 77 0.01 -8.57 9.52
CA ILE A 77 -0.41 -9.51 10.57
C ILE A 77 -1.34 -8.76 11.52
N LYS A 78 -2.57 -9.27 11.73
CA LYS A 78 -3.56 -8.66 12.64
C LYS A 78 -3.77 -7.14 12.36
N ASN A 79 -3.89 -6.79 11.08
CA ASN A 79 -4.05 -5.41 10.60
C ASN A 79 -2.90 -4.45 10.97
N ARG A 80 -1.69 -5.00 11.15
CA ARG A 80 -0.46 -4.23 11.37
C ARG A 80 0.54 -4.50 10.25
N PRO A 81 1.18 -3.48 9.66
CA PRO A 81 2.23 -3.69 8.67
C PRO A 81 3.51 -4.16 9.38
N CYS A 82 4.04 -5.30 8.94
CA CYS A 82 5.20 -5.93 9.57
C CYS A 82 6.29 -6.27 8.56
N LYS A 83 7.54 -6.16 8.98
CA LYS A 83 8.72 -6.64 8.25
C LYS A 83 9.08 -8.04 8.71
N VAL A 84 9.20 -8.97 7.78
CA VAL A 84 9.53 -10.38 8.05
C VAL A 84 10.98 -10.50 8.49
N VAL A 85 11.21 -11.04 9.68
CA VAL A 85 12.55 -11.34 10.20
C VAL A 85 12.91 -12.81 10.04
N GLU A 86 11.92 -13.70 10.00
CA GLU A 86 12.12 -15.15 9.83
C GLU A 86 10.95 -15.78 9.05
N VAL A 87 11.26 -16.79 8.24
CA VAL A 87 10.28 -17.63 7.55
C VAL A 87 10.68 -19.09 7.72
N SER A 88 9.80 -19.90 8.29
CA SER A 88 9.93 -21.35 8.35
C SER A 88 8.84 -22.01 7.52
N THR A 89 9.18 -23.00 6.70
CA THR A 89 8.20 -23.73 5.88
C THR A 89 8.22 -25.20 6.24
N SER A 90 7.07 -25.74 6.63
CA SER A 90 6.92 -27.15 7.04
C SER A 90 5.89 -27.86 6.17
N LYS A 91 6.10 -29.15 5.89
CA LYS A 91 5.11 -30.01 5.22
C LYS A 91 4.34 -30.80 6.26
N THR A 92 3.02 -30.85 6.14
CA THR A 92 2.16 -31.63 7.03
C THR A 92 2.02 -33.08 6.53
N GLY A 93 3.10 -33.86 6.63
CA GLY A 93 3.14 -35.26 6.19
C GLY A 93 3.53 -35.47 4.71
N LYS A 94 3.32 -36.68 4.18
CA LYS A 94 3.83 -37.10 2.84
C LYS A 94 3.21 -36.34 1.67
N HIS A 95 1.90 -36.08 1.75
CA HIS A 95 1.12 -35.39 0.71
C HIS A 95 0.53 -34.05 1.20
N GLY A 96 0.94 -33.59 2.39
CA GLY A 96 0.39 -32.38 2.98
C GLY A 96 0.88 -31.11 2.30
N HIS A 97 0.00 -30.10 2.27
CA HIS A 97 0.37 -28.76 1.85
C HIS A 97 1.42 -28.18 2.81
N ALA A 98 2.32 -27.38 2.23
CA ALA A 98 3.31 -26.67 3.04
C ALA A 98 2.63 -25.52 3.80
N LYS A 99 3.04 -25.32 5.06
CA LYS A 99 2.64 -24.22 5.92
C LYS A 99 3.84 -23.30 6.15
N CYS A 100 3.65 -22.01 5.97
CA CYS A 100 4.64 -20.98 6.25
C CYS A 100 4.36 -20.42 7.63
N HIS A 101 5.34 -20.50 8.53
CA HIS A 101 5.37 -19.79 9.81
C HIS A 101 6.22 -18.55 9.63
N PHE A 102 5.61 -17.39 9.85
CA PHE A 102 6.24 -16.09 9.74
C PHE A 102 6.50 -15.54 11.13
N VAL A 103 7.70 -15.02 11.31
CA VAL A 103 8.02 -14.14 12.44
C VAL A 103 8.34 -12.77 11.85
N ALA A 104 7.62 -11.75 12.29
CA ALA A 104 7.74 -10.40 11.79
C ALA A 104 7.77 -9.37 12.92
N LEU A 105 8.34 -8.21 12.64
CA LEU A 105 8.33 -7.05 13.54
C LEU A 105 7.45 -5.99 12.90
N ASP A 106 6.53 -5.43 13.68
CA ASP A 106 5.79 -4.24 13.31
C ASP A 106 6.76 -3.10 12.98
N ILE A 107 6.55 -2.42 11.85
CA ILE A 107 7.49 -1.42 11.35
C ILE A 107 7.45 -0.09 12.13
N PHE A 108 6.39 0.16 12.91
CA PHE A 108 6.19 1.41 13.66
C PHE A 108 6.52 1.23 15.14
N ASN A 109 6.02 0.17 15.76
CA ASN A 109 6.20 -0.05 17.20
C ASN A 109 7.23 -1.13 17.56
N GLY A 110 7.80 -1.84 16.58
CA GLY A 110 8.82 -2.87 16.80
C GLY A 110 8.31 -4.16 17.47
N LYS A 111 7.00 -4.29 17.73
CA LYS A 111 6.41 -5.46 18.39
C LYS A 111 6.53 -6.69 17.50
N LYS A 112 7.00 -7.79 18.10
CA LYS A 112 7.04 -9.10 17.45
C LYS A 112 5.64 -9.67 17.27
N LEU A 113 5.32 -10.05 16.04
CA LEU A 113 4.09 -10.73 15.64
C LEU A 113 4.44 -12.00 14.86
N GLU A 114 3.61 -13.02 15.03
CA GLU A 114 3.79 -14.31 14.37
C GLU A 114 2.47 -14.76 13.74
N ASP A 115 2.57 -15.46 12.61
CA ASP A 115 1.41 -16.03 11.92
C ASP A 115 1.79 -17.32 11.17
N ILE A 116 0.82 -18.21 11.00
CA ILE A 116 0.97 -19.46 10.25
C ILE A 116 -0.06 -19.50 9.14
N VAL A 117 0.42 -19.44 7.90
CA VAL A 117 -0.44 -19.40 6.71
C VAL A 117 -0.09 -20.57 5.78
N PRO A 118 -1.07 -21.31 5.24
CA PRO A 118 -0.82 -22.27 4.17
C PRO A 118 -0.11 -21.59 2.99
N SER A 119 0.93 -22.22 2.46
CA SER A 119 1.78 -21.65 1.40
C SER A 119 1.02 -21.19 0.13
N SER A 120 -0.14 -21.80 -0.15
CA SER A 120 -1.00 -21.50 -1.29
C SER A 120 -2.05 -20.41 -1.03
N HIS A 121 -2.18 -19.91 0.21
CA HIS A 121 -3.08 -18.81 0.52
C HIS A 121 -2.41 -17.48 0.22
N ASN A 122 -3.23 -16.48 -0.14
CA ASN A 122 -2.78 -15.10 -0.23
C ASN A 122 -2.68 -14.50 1.17
N CYS A 123 -1.64 -13.71 1.38
CA CYS A 123 -1.50 -12.76 2.47
C CYS A 123 -1.57 -11.34 1.91
N ASP A 124 -2.02 -10.40 2.72
CA ASP A 124 -1.92 -8.99 2.40
C ASP A 124 -0.50 -8.49 2.62
N VAL A 125 0.03 -7.76 1.65
CA VAL A 125 1.32 -7.07 1.72
C VAL A 125 1.07 -5.58 1.70
N PRO A 126 1.56 -4.80 2.68
CA PRO A 126 1.37 -3.36 2.70
C PRO A 126 2.23 -2.69 1.63
N HIS A 127 1.71 -1.61 1.06
CA HIS A 127 2.57 -0.62 0.42
C HIS A 127 3.36 0.11 1.50
N VAL A 128 4.68 0.12 1.37
CA VAL A 128 5.60 0.76 2.32
C VAL A 128 6.46 1.74 1.54
N ASP A 129 6.16 3.02 1.69
CA ASP A 129 6.89 4.11 1.04
C ASP A 129 7.85 4.74 2.04
N ARG A 130 9.02 5.14 1.54
CA ARG A 130 10.03 5.86 2.32
C ARG A 130 10.41 7.11 1.55
N THR A 131 10.18 8.25 2.18
CA THR A 131 10.47 9.55 1.59
C THR A 131 11.43 10.31 2.49
N GLU A 132 12.46 10.89 1.89
CA GLU A 132 13.41 11.75 2.58
C GLU A 132 12.93 13.20 2.50
N TYR A 133 12.93 13.89 3.64
CA TYR A 133 12.59 15.30 3.75
C TYR A 133 13.70 16.05 4.48
N GLN A 134 13.92 17.32 4.14
CA GLN A 134 14.89 18.13 4.86
C GLN A 134 14.24 18.70 6.12
N LEU A 135 14.91 18.61 7.26
CA LEU A 135 14.45 19.23 8.51
C LEU A 135 14.64 20.75 8.42
N ILE A 136 13.58 21.50 8.73
CA ILE A 136 13.61 22.96 8.85
C ILE A 136 13.70 23.35 10.32
N ASP A 137 12.77 22.85 11.13
CA ASP A 137 12.63 23.25 12.53
C ASP A 137 11.99 22.15 13.38
N ILE A 138 12.19 22.24 14.69
CA ILE A 138 11.54 21.39 15.69
C ILE A 138 10.76 22.31 16.64
N SER A 139 9.44 22.22 16.59
CA SER A 139 8.55 23.02 17.42
C SER A 139 8.57 22.57 18.90
N GLU A 140 8.32 23.50 19.82
CA GLU A 140 8.33 23.24 21.27
C GLU A 140 7.25 22.24 21.73
N ASP A 141 6.17 22.10 20.96
CA ASP A 141 5.08 21.15 21.17
C ASP A 141 5.40 19.74 20.64
N GLY A 142 6.60 19.53 20.10
CA GLY A 142 7.12 18.22 19.70
C GLY A 142 6.76 17.80 18.27
N PHE A 143 6.36 18.76 17.42
CA PHE A 143 6.20 18.56 15.98
C PHE A 143 7.47 18.97 15.22
N VAL A 144 7.65 18.39 14.03
CA VAL A 144 8.76 18.72 13.13
C VAL A 144 8.25 19.39 11.88
N SER A 145 8.97 20.43 11.45
CA SER A 145 8.74 21.09 10.16
C SER A 145 9.69 20.54 9.12
N LEU A 146 9.15 19.90 8.08
CA LEU A 146 9.91 19.24 7.04
C LEU A 146 9.69 19.90 5.68
N LEU A 147 10.76 20.16 4.93
CA LEU A 147 10.69 20.66 3.56
C LEU A 147 10.47 19.51 2.59
N THR A 148 9.41 19.61 1.80
CA THR A 148 9.14 18.73 0.66
C THR A 148 9.88 19.18 -0.59
N ASP A 149 10.06 18.28 -1.54
CA ASP A 149 10.65 18.55 -2.86
C ASP A 149 9.88 19.61 -3.67
N ASN A 150 8.58 19.72 -3.44
CA ASN A 150 7.70 20.71 -4.08
C ASN A 150 7.78 22.11 -3.44
N GLY A 151 8.67 22.31 -2.45
CA GLY A 151 8.83 23.59 -1.75
C GLY A 151 7.75 23.90 -0.70
N SER A 152 6.83 22.96 -0.45
CA SER A 152 5.86 23.04 0.65
C SER A 152 6.45 22.48 1.94
N THR A 153 5.89 22.85 3.10
CA THR A 153 6.25 22.29 4.41
C THR A 153 5.27 21.21 4.84
N LYS A 154 5.78 20.24 5.61
CA LYS A 154 5.01 19.18 6.26
C LYS A 154 5.24 19.29 7.76
N ASP A 155 4.20 19.68 8.48
CA ASP A 155 4.23 20.06 9.90
C ASP A 155 3.32 19.15 10.77
N ASP A 156 2.83 18.04 10.20
CA ASP A 156 1.90 17.09 10.84
C ASP A 156 2.60 15.94 11.59
N LEU A 157 3.92 15.81 11.45
CA LEU A 157 4.68 14.72 12.06
C LEU A 157 5.21 15.12 13.43
N LYS A 158 5.07 14.19 14.37
CA LYS A 158 5.66 14.28 15.71
C LYS A 158 7.06 13.71 15.72
N LEU A 159 7.83 14.13 16.73
CA LEU A 159 9.11 13.54 17.06
C LEU A 159 9.01 12.01 17.19
N PRO A 160 10.03 11.25 16.73
CA PRO A 160 10.02 9.79 16.79
C PRO A 160 9.98 9.32 18.24
N THR A 161 9.28 8.20 18.47
CA THR A 161 9.21 7.54 19.80
C THR A 161 10.47 6.73 20.12
N ASP A 162 11.29 6.42 19.12
CA ASP A 162 12.55 5.72 19.31
C ASP A 162 13.60 6.69 19.87
N ASP A 163 14.05 6.45 21.10
CA ASP A 163 15.01 7.31 21.82
C ASP A 163 16.32 7.50 21.04
N ALA A 164 16.81 6.50 20.32
CA ALA A 164 18.07 6.61 19.60
C ALA A 164 17.95 7.58 18.41
N ILE A 165 16.85 7.49 17.67
CA ILE A 165 16.54 8.40 16.55
C ILE A 165 16.26 9.80 17.09
N LEU A 166 15.54 9.90 18.20
CA LEU A 166 15.20 11.17 18.85
C LEU A 166 16.45 11.92 19.33
N THR A 167 17.39 11.23 19.97
CA THR A 167 18.67 11.81 20.40
C THR A 167 19.48 12.29 19.20
N GLN A 168 19.64 11.46 18.16
CA GLN A 168 20.35 11.88 16.94
C GLN A 168 19.74 13.11 16.27
N LEU A 169 18.41 13.18 16.25
CA LEU A 169 17.68 14.32 15.70
C LEU A 169 17.94 15.60 16.49
N LYS A 170 17.76 15.54 17.81
CA LYS A 170 17.91 16.71 18.70
C LYS A 170 19.36 17.19 18.76
N ASP A 171 20.31 16.27 18.88
CA ASP A 171 21.73 16.60 18.95
C ASP A 171 22.20 17.20 17.62
N GLY A 172 21.85 16.58 16.49
CA GLY A 172 22.21 17.10 15.18
C GLY A 172 21.60 18.47 14.90
N PHE A 173 20.36 18.70 15.33
CA PHE A 173 19.70 20.00 15.21
C PHE A 173 20.36 21.06 16.12
N ALA A 174 20.70 20.72 17.36
CA ALA A 174 21.39 21.61 18.30
C ALA A 174 22.82 21.97 17.85
N GLU A 175 23.49 21.05 17.13
CA GLU A 175 24.79 21.29 16.50
C GLU A 175 24.70 22.17 15.23
N GLY A 176 23.49 22.48 14.76
CA GLY A 176 23.26 23.28 13.55
C GLY A 176 23.58 22.53 12.26
N LYS A 177 23.45 21.19 12.26
CA LYS A 177 23.67 20.36 11.06
C LYS A 177 22.45 20.38 10.14
N ASP A 178 22.71 20.26 8.84
CA ASP A 178 21.67 20.04 7.84
C ASP A 178 21.21 18.57 7.89
N LEU A 179 20.04 18.33 8.47
CA LEU A 179 19.50 16.98 8.63
C LEU A 179 18.44 16.66 7.57
N ALA A 180 18.50 15.45 7.02
CA ALA A 180 17.44 14.84 6.25
C ALA A 180 16.80 13.69 7.04
N LEU A 181 15.47 13.72 7.16
CA LEU A 181 14.70 12.70 7.85
C LEU A 181 14.05 11.76 6.84
N THR A 182 14.20 10.46 7.04
CA THR A 182 13.44 9.47 6.27
C THR A 182 12.14 9.15 7.01
N VAL A 183 11.02 9.51 6.42
CA VAL A 183 9.68 9.15 6.89
C VAL A 183 9.23 7.91 6.16
N MET A 184 8.77 6.91 6.92
CA MET A 184 8.15 5.71 6.39
C MET A 184 6.64 5.81 6.54
N SER A 185 5.91 5.53 5.45
CA SER A 185 4.45 5.54 5.39
C SER A 185 3.94 4.16 4.98
N ALA A 186 2.96 3.63 5.73
CA ALA A 186 2.30 2.37 5.40
C ALA A 186 0.90 2.31 6.02
N MET A 187 -0.07 1.83 5.24
CA MET A 187 -1.47 1.66 5.67
C MET A 187 -2.14 2.92 6.27
N GLY A 188 -1.61 4.12 6.01
CA GLY A 188 -2.10 5.40 6.53
C GLY A 188 -1.48 5.81 7.88
N GLU A 189 -0.44 5.14 8.33
CA GLU A 189 0.40 5.54 9.47
C GLU A 189 1.76 6.00 8.93
N GLU A 190 2.31 7.08 9.51
CA GLU A 190 3.58 7.67 9.12
C GLU A 190 4.49 7.85 10.34
N GLN A 191 5.78 7.53 10.19
CA GLN A 191 6.75 7.68 11.28
C GLN A 191 8.14 7.97 10.73
N ILE A 192 8.87 8.85 11.43
CA ILE A 192 10.30 9.09 11.16
C ILE A 192 11.09 7.84 11.57
N CYS A 193 11.86 7.29 10.64
CA CYS A 193 12.56 6.02 10.82
C CYS A 193 14.08 6.13 10.70
N ALA A 194 14.61 7.24 10.19
CA ALA A 194 16.05 7.48 10.11
C ALA A 194 16.35 8.99 10.06
N VAL A 195 17.50 9.36 10.61
CA VAL A 195 18.10 10.70 10.50
C VAL A 195 19.41 10.55 9.73
N LYS A 196 19.63 11.43 8.76
CA LYS A 196 20.86 11.50 7.98
C LYS A 196 21.41 12.91 8.01
N ASP A 197 22.68 13.03 8.37
CA ASP A 197 23.43 14.28 8.20
C ASP A 197 23.75 14.45 6.71
N VAL A 198 23.27 15.54 6.10
CA VAL A 198 23.49 15.84 4.69
C VAL A 198 24.84 16.53 4.49
N GLY A 199 25.41 17.12 5.56
CA GLY A 199 26.59 17.95 5.50
C GLY A 199 26.41 19.23 4.67
N PRO A 200 27.33 20.20 4.81
CA PRO A 200 27.31 21.38 3.95
C PRO A 200 27.57 20.97 2.50
N ARG A 201 26.72 21.43 1.59
CA ARG A 201 26.90 21.27 0.13
C ARG A 201 28.07 22.10 -0.39
#